data_AF-A0A0R2PCQ2-F1
#
_entry.id   AF-A0A0R2PCQ2-F1
#
_cell.length_a   1.000
_cell.length_b   1.000
_cell.length_c   1.000
_cell.angle_alpha   90.00
_cell.angle_beta   90.00
_cell.angle_gamma   90.00
#
_symmetry.space_group_name_H-M   'P 1'
#
loop_
_entity.id
_entity.type
_entity.pdbx_description
1 polymer ?
#
loop_
_entity_poly.entity_id
_entity_poly.type
_entity_poly.pdbx_seq_one_letter_code
_entity_poly.pdbx_strand_id
1 'polypeptide(L)'
;FHETDSDAIIAYSKREGKDLVMVVVNLDPSFAQGTTVHWNMEALGLHSNEFAVKDLLDGSTMTWSPHTYVSLNPTRPVGKVAHIVSVKI
;
A
#
# COMPACT_ATOMS: atom_id res chain seq x y z
N PHE A 1 5.24 -10.90 -0.41
CA PHE A 1 3.95 -10.45 0.15
C PHE A 1 4.19 -9.81 1.49
N HIS A 2 3.28 -8.96 1.93
CA HIS A 2 3.30 -8.28 3.21
C HIS A 2 2.02 -8.62 3.96
N GLU A 3 2.13 -8.75 5.27
CA GLU A 3 1.01 -9.15 6.13
C GLU A 3 0.02 -7.99 6.30
N THR A 4 -1.24 -8.34 6.46
CA THR A 4 -2.35 -7.41 6.73
C THR A 4 -3.19 -7.98 7.87
N ASP A 5 -3.84 -7.13 8.66
CA ASP A 5 -4.78 -7.57 9.69
C ASP A 5 -6.14 -8.05 9.12
N SER A 6 -6.28 -8.14 7.78
CA SER A 6 -7.54 -8.44 7.11
C SER A 6 -7.33 -9.31 5.87
N ASP A 7 -7.99 -10.46 5.83
CA ASP A 7 -7.99 -11.38 4.68
C ASP A 7 -8.66 -10.77 3.43
N ALA A 8 -9.43 -9.69 3.59
CA ALA A 8 -10.04 -8.97 2.48
C ALA A 8 -9.07 -8.00 1.78
N ILE A 9 -7.89 -7.76 2.35
CA ILE A 9 -6.86 -6.89 1.76
C ILE A 9 -5.56 -7.65 1.57
N ILE A 10 -5.04 -7.62 0.35
CA ILE A 10 -3.72 -8.14 0.02
C ILE A 10 -2.71 -7.02 -0.17
N ALA A 11 -1.49 -7.22 0.33
CA ALA A 11 -0.37 -6.32 0.11
C ALA A 11 0.86 -7.06 -0.44
N TYR A 12 1.49 -6.49 -1.46
CA TYR A 12 2.72 -7.03 -2.03
C TYR A 12 3.60 -5.93 -2.62
N SER A 13 4.87 -6.23 -2.85
CA SER A 13 5.82 -5.34 -3.50
C SER A 13 6.56 -6.05 -4.61
N LYS A 14 7.08 -5.26 -5.54
CA LYS A 14 7.98 -5.67 -6.61
C LYS A 14 9.12 -4.67 -6.71
N ARG A 15 10.33 -5.16 -6.99
CA ARG A 15 11.52 -4.34 -7.13
C ARG A 15 12.29 -4.70 -8.39
N GLU A 16 12.73 -3.68 -9.11
CA GLU A 16 13.69 -3.79 -10.21
C GLU A 16 14.79 -2.73 -9.99
N GLY A 17 15.95 -3.19 -9.49
CA GLY A 17 17.03 -2.28 -9.07
C GLY A 17 16.55 -1.28 -8.01
N LYS A 18 16.54 0.01 -8.37
CA LYS A 18 16.09 1.10 -7.49
C LYS A 18 14.58 1.37 -7.59
N ASP A 19 13.89 0.83 -8.60
CA ASP A 19 12.45 0.98 -8.70
C ASP A 19 11.75 0.02 -7.72
N LEU A 20 10.97 0.58 -6.80
CA LEU A 20 10.21 -0.17 -5.80
C LEU A 20 8.76 0.25 -5.87
N VAL A 21 7.91 -0.69 -6.27
CA VAL A 21 6.45 -0.53 -6.30
C VAL A 21 5.82 -1.38 -5.22
N MET A 22 4.93 -0.78 -4.45
CA MET A 22 4.13 -1.43 -3.42
C MET A 22 2.66 -1.33 -3.81
N VAL A 23 1.93 -2.43 -3.67
CA VAL A 23 0.54 -2.55 -4.09
C VAL A 23 -0.29 -3.06 -2.92
N VAL A 24 -1.43 -2.41 -2.69
CA VAL A 24 -2.43 -2.80 -1.69
C VAL A 24 -3.79 -2.86 -2.39
N VAL A 25 -4.50 -3.97 -2.31
CA VAL A 25 -5.79 -4.16 -3.02
C VAL A 25 -6.85 -4.66 -2.06
N ASN A 26 -8.03 -4.04 -2.11
CA ASN A 26 -9.23 -4.60 -1.52
C ASN A 26 -9.84 -5.65 -2.45
N LEU A 27 -9.96 -6.89 -1.95
CA LEU A 27 -10.52 -8.03 -2.66
C LEU A 27 -12.04 -8.11 -2.57
N ASP A 28 -12.64 -7.35 -1.65
CA ASP A 28 -14.09 -7.21 -1.52
C ASP A 28 -14.59 -6.14 -2.52
N PRO A 29 -15.35 -6.53 -3.57
CA PRO A 29 -15.85 -5.58 -4.56
C PRO A 29 -17.07 -4.78 -4.08
N SER A 30 -17.64 -5.14 -2.92
CA SER A 30 -18.91 -4.62 -2.43
C SER A 30 -18.75 -3.65 -1.26
N PHE A 31 -17.81 -3.91 -0.36
CA PHE A 31 -17.68 -3.14 0.88
C PHE A 31 -16.33 -2.48 1.06
N ALA A 32 -16.35 -1.37 1.80
CA ALA A 32 -15.13 -0.70 2.22
C ALA A 32 -14.39 -1.56 3.23
N GLN A 33 -13.08 -1.71 3.02
CA GLN A 33 -12.20 -2.46 3.90
C GLN A 33 -11.10 -1.53 4.43
N GLY A 34 -10.83 -1.61 5.74
CA GLY A 34 -9.77 -0.90 6.41
C GLY A 34 -8.89 -1.87 7.18
N THR A 35 -7.57 -1.72 7.11
CA THR A 35 -6.62 -2.61 7.78
C THR A 35 -5.27 -1.93 8.00
N THR A 36 -4.44 -2.50 8.87
CA THR A 36 -3.01 -2.18 8.93
C THR A 36 -2.25 -3.13 8.02
N VAL A 37 -1.38 -2.57 7.18
CA VAL A 37 -0.38 -3.33 6.43
C VAL A 37 0.93 -3.32 7.21
N HIS A 38 1.50 -4.50 7.42
CA HIS A 38 2.78 -4.71 8.08
C HIS A 38 3.87 -4.92 7.01
N TRP A 39 4.56 -3.84 6.67
CA TRP A 39 5.60 -3.86 5.66
C TRP A 39 6.84 -4.60 6.18
N ASN A 40 7.26 -5.60 5.42
CA ASN A 40 8.53 -6.28 5.67
C ASN A 40 9.67 -5.35 5.21
N MET A 41 10.15 -4.51 6.13
CA MET A 41 11.14 -3.47 5.85
C MET A 41 12.49 -4.04 5.35
N GLU A 42 12.87 -5.23 5.81
CA GLU A 42 14.05 -5.95 5.33
C GLU A 42 13.89 -6.34 3.86
N ALA A 43 12.77 -6.96 3.50
CA ALA A 43 12.48 -7.33 2.11
C ALA A 43 12.33 -6.10 1.19
N LEU A 44 11.88 -4.98 1.74
CA LEU A 44 11.83 -3.70 1.02
C LEU A 44 13.20 -3.03 0.91
N GLY A 45 14.18 -3.40 1.72
CA GLY A 45 15.49 -2.73 1.79
C GLY A 45 15.40 -1.30 2.30
N LEU A 46 14.46 -1.02 3.21
CA LEU A 46 14.24 0.28 3.82
C LEU A 46 14.61 0.24 5.31
N HIS A 47 15.36 1.23 5.78
CA HIS A 47 15.84 1.30 7.17
C HIS A 47 15.24 2.44 7.98
N SER A 48 14.48 3.33 7.32
CA SER A 48 13.81 4.45 7.98
C SER A 48 12.48 4.01 8.58
N ASN A 49 12.08 4.65 9.68
CA ASN A 49 10.76 4.47 10.29
C ASN A 49 9.64 5.19 9.51
N GLU A 50 10.02 6.01 8.52
CA GLU A 50 9.11 6.67 7.60
C GLU A 50 9.70 6.73 6.19
N PHE A 51 8.88 6.58 5.18
CA PHE A 51 9.29 6.67 3.77
C PHE A 51 8.20 7.34 2.93
N ALA A 52 8.63 8.15 1.96
CA ALA A 52 7.73 8.85 1.08
C ALA A 52 7.30 7.94 -0.08
N VAL A 53 6.01 7.90 -0.34
CA VAL A 53 5.42 7.16 -1.45
C VAL A 53 4.59 8.08 -2.32
N LYS A 54 4.55 7.80 -3.63
CA LYS A 54 3.64 8.46 -4.57
C LYS A 54 2.67 7.42 -5.09
N ASP A 55 1.37 7.65 -4.92
CA ASP A 55 0.34 6.83 -5.53
C ASP A 55 0.25 7.15 -7.02
N LEU A 56 0.40 6.11 -7.83
CA LEU A 56 0.43 6.18 -9.29
C LEU A 56 -0.98 6.25 -9.88
N LEU A 57 -2.03 5.95 -9.11
CA LEU A 57 -3.43 6.03 -9.58
C LEU A 57 -3.95 7.47 -9.61
N ASP A 58 -3.55 8.31 -8.66
CA ASP A 58 -4.03 9.70 -8.58
C ASP A 58 -2.92 10.75 -8.40
N GLY A 59 -1.66 10.32 -8.33
CA GLY A 59 -0.50 11.21 -8.18
C GLY A 59 -0.27 11.75 -6.78
N SER A 60 -1.12 11.40 -5.79
CA SER A 60 -0.95 11.86 -4.41
C SER A 60 0.37 11.38 -3.80
N THR A 61 0.96 12.18 -2.92
CA THR A 61 2.17 11.82 -2.18
C THR A 61 1.82 11.68 -0.71
N MET A 62 2.31 10.61 -0.08
CA MET A 62 2.05 10.28 1.31
C MET A 62 3.36 9.89 1.99
N THR A 63 3.39 9.98 3.31
CA THR A 63 4.44 9.38 4.14
C THR A 63 3.87 8.14 4.80
N TRP A 64 4.51 7.00 4.59
CA TRP A 64 4.15 5.72 5.20
C TRP A 64 5.20 5.31 6.22
N SER A 65 4.82 4.43 7.13
CA SER A 65 5.69 3.83 8.15
C SER A 65 5.62 2.30 8.01
N PRO A 66 6.46 1.52 8.73
CA PRO A 66 6.41 0.06 8.70
C PRO A 66 5.02 -0.55 8.96
N HIS A 67 4.15 0.15 9.69
CA HIS A 67 2.77 -0.23 9.95
C HIS A 67 1.83 0.85 9.43
N THR A 68 1.27 0.63 8.24
CA THR A 68 0.47 1.65 7.54
C THR A 68 -1.01 1.28 7.57
N TYR A 69 -1.85 2.13 8.15
CA TYR A 69 -3.30 1.99 8.01
C TYR A 69 -3.75 2.41 6.60
N VAL A 70 -4.56 1.56 5.96
CA VAL A 70 -5.19 1.81 4.66
C VAL A 70 -6.69 1.68 4.78
N SER A 71 -7.43 2.43 3.97
CA SER A 71 -8.88 2.26 3.82
C SER A 71 -9.27 2.42 2.35
N LEU A 72 -9.83 1.35 1.79
CA LEU A 72 -10.15 1.22 0.38
C LEU A 72 -11.66 0.97 0.24
N ASN A 73 -12.34 1.79 -0.56
CA ASN A 73 -13.78 1.79 -0.67
C ASN A 73 -14.23 1.67 -2.14
N PRO A 74 -14.77 0.51 -2.56
CA PRO A 74 -15.18 0.26 -3.94
C PRO A 74 -16.46 1.00 -4.36
N THR A 75 -17.26 1.49 -3.41
CA THR A 75 -18.59 2.07 -3.70
C THR A 75 -18.61 3.59 -3.76
N ARG A 76 -17.50 4.26 -3.42
CA ARG A 76 -17.41 5.72 -3.52
C ARG A 76 -17.18 6.16 -4.98
N PRO A 77 -17.82 7.25 -5.44
CA PRO A 77 -17.60 7.78 -6.79
C PRO A 77 -16.13 8.12 -7.11
N VAL A 78 -15.35 8.41 -6.07
CA VAL A 78 -13.91 8.75 -6.13
C VAL A 78 -13.11 7.86 -5.15
N GLY A 79 -13.68 6.73 -4.74
CA GLY A 79 -12.99 5.78 -3.85
C GLY A 79 -11.97 4.95 -4.60
N LYS A 80 -10.84 4.66 -3.95
CA LYS A 80 -9.86 3.73 -4.48
C LYS A 80 -10.17 2.31 -4.02
N VAL A 81 -10.07 1.36 -4.94
CA VAL A 81 -10.06 -0.09 -4.66
C VAL A 81 -8.66 -0.62 -4.39
N ALA A 82 -7.63 0.18 -4.68
CA ALA A 82 -6.24 -0.17 -4.50
C ALA A 82 -5.36 1.07 -4.30
N HIS A 83 -4.20 0.87 -3.70
CA HIS A 83 -3.05 1.76 -3.82
C HIS A 83 -2.00 1.08 -4.70
N ILE A 84 -1.45 1.80 -5.68
CA ILE A 84 -0.23 1.39 -6.40
C ILE A 84 0.77 2.50 -6.19
N VAL A 85 1.76 2.29 -5.33
CA VAL A 85 2.68 3.35 -4.92
C VAL A 85 4.11 3.07 -5.33
N SER A 86 4.81 4.09 -5.84
CA SER A 86 6.25 4.08 -6.00
C SER A 86 6.92 4.69 -4.78
N VAL A 87 7.96 4.04 -4.25
CA VAL A 87 8.75 4.57 -3.14
C VAL A 87 9.78 5.57 -3.66
N LYS A 88 9.88 6.75 -3.03
CA LYS A 88 11.01 7.66 -3.26
C LYS A 88 12.17 7.16 -2.40
N ILE A 89 13.13 6.49 -3.03
CA ILE A 89 14.39 6.04 -2.41
C ILE A 89 15.44 7.15 -2.47
#